data_AF-L0PGE4-F1
#
_entry.id   AF-L0PGE4-F1
#
_cell.length_a   1.000
_cell.length_b   1.000
_cell.length_c   1.000
_cell.angle_alpha   90.00
_cell.angle_beta   90.00
_cell.angle_gamma   90.00
#
_symmetry.space_group_name_H-M   'P 1'
#
loop_
_entity.id
_entity.type
_entity.pdbx_description
1 polymer ?
#
loop_
_entity_poly.entity_id
_entity_poly.type
_entity_poly.pdbx_seq_one_letter_code
_entity_poly.pdbx_strand_id
1 'polypeptide(L)' 'MWYDSARERVYLTIGYHRLEGKIETLKRPFAILRRQNEKNIQSNDKESYQDEIIDVLEIIHKRVIFNLRPEPVT' A
#
# COMPACT_ATOMS: atom_id res chain seq x y z
N MET A 1 2.75 -10.95 -12.81
CA MET A 1 1.79 -11.44 -11.80
C MET A 1 0.65 -12.08 -12.55
N TRP A 2 0.50 -13.40 -12.46
CA TRP A 2 -0.64 -14.11 -13.04
C TRP A 2 -1.60 -14.49 -11.90
N TYR A 3 -2.89 -14.30 -12.14
CA TYR A 3 -3.96 -14.58 -11.20
C TYR A 3 -4.69 -15.85 -11.65
N ASP A 4 -4.63 -16.91 -10.84
CA ASP A 4 -5.43 -18.11 -11.05
C ASP A 4 -6.76 -17.96 -10.30
N SER A 5 -7.82 -17.63 -11.06
CA SER A 5 -9.16 -17.41 -10.52
C SER A 5 -9.79 -18.67 -9.91
N ALA A 6 -9.28 -19.87 -10.24
CA ALA A 6 -9.82 -21.12 -9.72
C ALA A 6 -9.26 -21.50 -8.34
N ARG A 7 -8.13 -20.89 -7.91
CA ARG A 7 -7.43 -21.28 -6.68
C ARG A 7 -7.19 -20.15 -5.67
N GLU A 8 -7.59 -18.91 -5.98
CA GLU A 8 -7.31 -17.69 -5.18
C GLU A 8 -5.81 -17.49 -4.85
N ARG A 9 -4.92 -18.09 -5.65
CA ARG A 9 -3.47 -18.02 -5.46
C ARG A 9 -2.87 -16.92 -6.32
N VAL A 10 -1.86 -16.28 -5.77
CA VAL A 10 -1.07 -15.27 -6.46
C VAL A 10 0.40 -15.61 -6.34
N TYR A 11 1.11 -15.44 -7.45
CA TYR A 11 2.53 -15.73 -7.53
C TYR A 11 3.32 -14.44 -7.80
N LEU A 12 4.38 -14.26 -7.01
CA LEU A 12 5.34 -13.18 -7.17
C LEU A 12 6.74 -13.76 -7.35
N THR A 13 7.45 -13.31 -8.38
CA THR A 13 8.83 -13.71 -8.63
C THR A 13 9.75 -12.53 -8.30
N ILE A 14 10.75 -12.76 -7.45
CA ILE A 14 11.79 -11.78 -7.09
C ILE A 14 13.15 -12.46 -7.26
N GLY A 15 13.92 -12.03 -8.26
CA GLY A 15 15.16 -12.73 -8.62
C GLY A 15 14.88 -14.21 -8.94
N TYR A 16 15.63 -15.11 -8.29
CA TYR A 16 15.48 -16.57 -8.40
C TYR A 16 14.49 -17.16 -7.37
N HIS A 17 13.63 -16.34 -6.76
CA HIS A 17 12.64 -16.79 -5.79
C HIS A 17 11.21 -16.60 -6.30
N ARG A 18 10.38 -17.62 -6.11
CA ARG A 18 8.94 -17.60 -6.31
C ARG A 18 8.23 -17.63 -4.96
N LEU A 19 7.32 -16.69 -4.75
CA LEU A 19 6.47 -16.62 -3.58
C LEU A 19 5.04 -16.97 -3.99
N GLU A 20 4.45 -17.93 -3.30
CA GLU A 20 3.01 -18.19 -3.34
C GLU A 20 2.32 -17.40 -2.23
N GLY A 21 1.22 -16.73 -2.59
CA GLY A 21 0.42 -15.93 -1.70
C GLY A 21 -1.05 -16.00 -2.04
N LYS A 22 -1.83 -15.16 -1.37
CA LYS A 22 -3.28 -15.03 -1.56
C LYS A 22 -3.73 -13.59 -1.52
N ILE A 23 -4.90 -13.32 -2.09
CA ILE A 23 -5.60 -12.05 -1.96
C ILE A 23 -6.53 -12.12 -0.75
N GLU A 24 -6.42 -11.17 0.16
CA GLU A 24 -7.31 -11.05 1.32
C GLU A 24 -8.12 -9.77 1.23
N THR A 25 -9.44 -9.87 1.45
CA THR A 25 -10.29 -8.70 1.68
C THR A 25 -10.12 -8.20 3.12
N LEU A 26 -9.91 -6.90 3.27
CA LEU A 26 -9.72 -6.27 4.57
C LEU A 26 -11.07 -6.08 5.27
N LYS A 27 -11.18 -6.52 6.53
CA LYS A 27 -12.36 -6.22 7.37
C LYS A 27 -12.53 -4.71 7.63
N ARG A 28 -11.42 -3.97 7.63
CA ARG A 28 -11.36 -2.52 7.77
C ARG A 28 -10.44 -1.99 6.67
N PRO A 29 -10.97 -1.27 5.67
CA PRO A 29 -10.15 -0.68 4.61
C PRO A 29 -9.14 0.35 5.17
N PHE A 30 -8.03 0.53 4.46
CA PHE A 30 -7.03 1.54 4.80
C PHE A 30 -7.12 2.73 3.84
N ALA A 31 -7.15 3.96 4.37
CA ALA A 31 -6.99 5.16 3.56
C ALA A 31 -5.51 5.48 3.37
N ILE A 32 -5.09 5.77 2.14
CA ILE A 32 -3.78 6.34 1.84
C ILE A 32 -3.91 7.86 1.97
N LEU A 33 -3.24 8.42 2.97
CA LEU A 33 -3.25 9.85 3.24
C LEU A 33 -1.90 10.46 2.85
N ARG A 34 -1.94 11.63 2.21
CA ARG A 34 -0.74 12.42 1.91
C ARG A 34 -0.86 13.77 2.60
N ARG A 35 0.06 14.02 3.52
CA ARG A 35 0.28 15.36 4.08
C ARG A 35 0.85 16.26 3.01
N GLN A 36 0.24 17.42 2.77
CA GLN A 36 0.87 18.45 1.99
C GLN A 36 1.87 19.19 2.89
N ASN A 37 3.16 18.99 2.66
CA ASN A 37 4.16 19.87 3.26
C ASN A 37 4.12 21.19 2.48
N GLU A 38 3.54 22.22 3.06
CA GLU A 38 3.64 23.59 2.54
C GLU A 38 5.13 23.93 2.45
N LYS A 39 5.69 23.92 1.22
CA LYS A 39 7.03 24.45 1.01
C LYS A 39 6.95 25.96 1.17
N ASN A 40 7.32 26.44 2.35
CA ASN A 40 7.80 27.79 2.65
C ASN A 40 7.04 28.92 1.92
N ILE A 41 5.85 29.27 2.40
CA ILE A 41 5.49 30.69 2.42
C ILE A 41 6.05 31.23 3.73
N GLN A 42 7.25 31.80 3.66
CA GLN A 42 7.79 32.62 4.73
C GLN A 42 6.89 33.85 4.88
N SER A 43 5.89 33.75 5.73
CA SER A 43 5.24 34.90 6.33
C SER A 43 5.53 34.82 7.82
N ASN A 44 6.49 35.65 8.24
CA ASN A 44 6.65 36.09 9.62
C ASN A 44 5.28 36.48 10.18
N ASP A 45 5.12 36.19 11.47
CA ASP A 45 4.05 36.64 12.35
C ASP A 45 2.88 35.68 12.59
N LYS A 46 2.86 35.19 13.84
CA LYS A 46 1.71 34.96 14.72
C LYS A 46 0.87 33.69 14.50
N GLU A 47 0.93 32.83 15.51
CA GLU A 47 -0.14 31.95 16.03
C GLU A 47 -1.35 31.73 15.12
N SER A 48 -1.15 31.07 13.98
CA SER A 48 -2.23 30.53 13.19
C SER A 48 -2.15 29.02 13.31
N TYR A 49 -3.23 28.39 13.75
CA TYR A 49 -3.49 26.99 13.48
C TYR A 49 -3.44 26.83 11.96
N GLN A 50 -2.29 26.48 11.41
CA GLN A 50 -2.21 26.09 10.01
C GLN A 50 -2.98 24.77 9.93
N ASP A 51 -4.21 24.85 9.43
CA ASP A 51 -5.01 23.67 9.15
C ASP A 51 -4.18 22.76 8.26
N GLU A 52 -3.75 21.63 8.82
CA GLU A 52 -2.90 20.69 8.11
C GLU A 52 -3.70 20.10 6.95
N ILE A 53 -3.32 20.46 5.73
CA ILE A 53 -3.98 19.95 4.53
C ILE A 53 -3.52 18.51 4.31
N ILE A 54 -4.46 17.57 4.46
CA ILE A 54 -4.26 16.14 4.21
C ILE A 54 -5.12 15.71 3.03
N ASP A 55 -4.48 15.21 1.99
CA ASP A 55 -5.18 14.62 0.84
C ASP A 55 -5.49 13.14 1.10
N VAL A 56 -6.71 12.72 0.77
CA VAL A 56 -7.06 11.30 0.64
C VAL A 56 -6.77 10.87 -0.79
N LEU A 57 -5.78 9.99 -0.97
CA LEU A 57 -5.37 9.54 -2.31
C LEU A 57 -6.15 8.31 -2.77
N GLU A 58 -6.33 7.33 -1.88
CA GLU A 58 -6.98 6.07 -2.22
C GLU A 58 -7.49 5.33 -0.97
N ILE A 59 -8.38 4.35 -1.17
CA ILE A 59 -8.86 3.43 -0.12
C ILE A 59 -8.58 1.99 -0.53
N ILE A 60 -7.66 1.35 0.19
CA ILE A 60 -7.27 -0.04 -0.01
C ILE A 60 -8.28 -0.96 0.66
N HIS A 61 -8.97 -1.79 -0.13
CA HIS A 61 -9.94 -2.78 0.35
C HIS A 61 -9.42 -4.23 0.35
N LYS A 62 -8.39 -4.51 -0.44
CA LYS A 62 -7.78 -5.84 -0.57
C LYS A 62 -6.27 -5.73 -0.49
N ARG A 63 -5.62 -6.78 -0.01
CA ARG A 63 -4.15 -6.89 0.01
C ARG A 63 -3.70 -8.24 -0.52
N VAL A 64 -2.47 -8.30 -1.00
CA VAL A 64 -1.78 -9.56 -1.30
C VAL A 64 -0.85 -9.89 -0.15
N ILE A 65 -0.92 -11.12 0.37
CA ILE A 65 -0.05 -11.60 1.45
C ILE A 65 0.74 -12.83 0.97
N PHE A 66 2.04 -12.82 1.24
CA PHE A 66 2.97 -13.93 1.06
C PHE A 66 3.48 -14.33 2.44
N ASN A 67 2.93 -15.39 3.03
CA ASN A 67 3.29 -15.89 4.36
C ASN A 67 4.01 -17.26 4.31
N LEU A 68 4.26 -17.77 3.10
CA LEU A 68 4.97 -19.02 2.87
C LEU A 68 6.45 -18.75 2.55
N ARG A 69 7.31 -19.75 2.78
CA ARG A 69 8.74 -19.67 2.43
C ARG A 69 8.88 -19.55 0.90
N PRO A 70 9.74 -18.65 0.39
CA PRO A 70 10.02 -18.57 -1.05
C PRO A 70 10.64 -19.86 -1.59
N GLU A 71 10.19 -20.27 -2.78
CA GLU A 71 10.68 -21.42 -3.53
C GLU A 71 11.72 -20.98 -4.58
N PRO A 72 12.75 -21.78 -4.88
CA PRO A 72 13.65 -21.47 -5.99
C PRO A 72 12.93 -21.60 -7.33
N VAL A 73 13.20 -20.69 -8.26
CA VAL A 73 12.81 -20.86 -9.66
C VAL A 73 13.92 -21.65 -10.35
N THR A 74 13.61 -22.87 -10.78
CA THR A 74 14.53 -23.72 -11.57
C THR A 74 14.49 -23.30 -13.03
#